data_AF-A0A7W1J8X4-F1
#
_entry.id   AF-A0A7W1J8X4-F1
#
_cell.length_a   1.000
_cell.length_b   1.000
_cell.length_c   1.000
_cell.angle_alpha   90.00
_cell.angle_beta   90.00
_cell.angle_gamma   90.00
#
_symmetry.space_group_name_H-M   'P 1'
#
loop_
_entity.id
_entity.type
_entity.pdbx_description
1 polymer ?
#
loop_
_entity_poly.entity_id
_entity_poly.type
_entity_poly.pdbx_seq_one_letter_code
_entity_poly.pdbx_strand_id
1 'polypeptide(L)'
;MAAHDADSQTYSIEVTTAEALVPLRHAILRPTLTVADARFPGDLEATTIHLAAIVRGRVLGCASFMAVPFEGREAYQLRGMATDPVIRGAGQWH
;
A
#
# COMPACT_ATOMS: atom_id res chain seq x y z
N MET A 1 -0.66 34.57 19.91
CA MET A 1 0.61 34.07 19.38
C MET A 1 0.71 32.58 19.67
N ALA A 2 0.30 31.77 18.70
CA ALA A 2 0.70 30.37 18.50
C ALA A 2 -0.03 29.92 17.23
N ALA A 3 0.52 30.30 16.07
CA ALA A 3 0.19 29.65 14.81
C ALA A 3 0.60 28.18 14.97
N HIS A 4 -0.38 27.28 14.99
CA HIS A 4 -0.08 25.87 14.74
C HIS A 4 0.15 25.78 13.24
N ASP A 5 1.42 25.82 12.85
CA ASP A 5 1.86 25.46 11.51
C ASP A 5 1.30 24.06 11.19
N ALA A 6 0.40 24.01 10.22
CA ALA A 6 -0.01 22.76 9.60
C ALA A 6 1.23 22.18 8.90
N ASP A 7 1.92 21.25 9.57
CA ASP A 7 3.03 20.48 9.00
C ASP A 7 2.56 19.88 7.68
N SER A 8 2.94 20.52 6.58
CA SER A 8 2.59 20.12 5.22
C SER A 8 3.46 18.91 4.90
N GLN A 9 3.05 17.77 5.44
CA GLN A 9 3.82 16.55 5.34
C GLN A 9 3.76 16.06 3.89
N THR A 10 4.91 16.12 3.20
CA THR A 10 5.01 15.64 1.83
C THR A 10 4.78 14.13 1.80
N TYR A 11 3.75 13.72 1.06
CA TYR A 11 3.51 12.35 0.69
C TYR A 11 3.68 12.19 -0.82
N SER A 12 4.17 11.03 -1.26
CA SER A 12 4.17 10.62 -2.67
C SER A 12 3.45 9.29 -2.82
N ILE A 13 2.82 9.09 -3.98
CA ILE A 13 2.32 7.79 -4.42
C ILE A 13 3.20 7.34 -5.58
N GLU A 14 3.76 6.15 -5.47
CA GLU A 14 4.71 5.61 -6.45
C GLU A 14 4.34 4.18 -6.84
N VAL A 15 4.51 3.87 -8.13
CA VAL A 15 4.49 2.48 -8.61
C VAL A 15 5.79 1.81 -8.16
N THR A 16 5.69 0.62 -7.59
CA THR A 16 6.85 -0.09 -7.02
C THR A 16 6.77 -1.60 -7.25
N THR A 17 7.65 -2.37 -6.62
CA THR A 17 7.64 -3.83 -6.64
C THR A 17 6.86 -4.41 -5.47
N ALA A 18 6.40 -5.65 -5.60
CA ALA A 18 5.80 -6.38 -4.49
C ALA A 18 6.74 -6.45 -3.28
N GLU A 19 8.04 -6.69 -3.52
CA GLU A 19 9.08 -6.77 -2.48
C GLU A 19 9.14 -5.52 -1.61
N ALA A 20 8.99 -4.33 -2.19
CA ALA A 20 8.98 -3.07 -1.44
C ALA A 20 7.80 -2.97 -0.47
N LEU A 21 6.70 -3.67 -0.75
CA LEU A 21 5.48 -3.67 0.07
C LEU A 21 5.46 -4.77 1.14
N VAL A 22 6.29 -5.82 1.00
CA VAL A 22 6.31 -6.98 1.91
C VAL A 22 6.47 -6.58 3.38
N PRO A 23 7.38 -5.65 3.78
CA PRO A 23 7.52 -5.26 5.18
C PRO A 23 6.22 -4.71 5.78
N LEU A 24 5.54 -3.81 5.06
CA LEU A 24 4.28 -3.22 5.53
C LEU A 24 3.14 -4.26 5.55
N ARG A 25 3.04 -5.10 4.51
CA ARG A 25 2.04 -6.18 4.46
C ARG A 25 2.23 -7.18 5.60
N HIS A 26 3.46 -7.57 5.91
CA HIS A 26 3.76 -8.47 7.02
C HIS A 26 3.35 -7.84 8.35
N ALA A 27 3.80 -6.62 8.62
CA ALA A 27 3.51 -5.91 9.86
C ALA A 27 2.00 -5.70 10.11
N ILE A 28 1.22 -5.43 9.06
CA ILE A 28 -0.20 -5.06 9.21
C ILE A 28 -1.16 -6.21 8.95
N LEU A 29 -0.94 -7.01 7.90
CA LEU A 29 -1.89 -8.03 7.46
C LEU A 29 -1.56 -9.42 7.98
N ARG A 30 -0.28 -9.68 8.32
CA ARG A 30 0.23 -11.02 8.69
C ARG A 30 1.18 -11.00 9.89
N PRO A 31 0.89 -10.26 10.97
CA PRO A 31 1.86 -10.02 12.06
C PRO A 31 2.28 -11.29 12.82
N THR A 32 1.46 -12.33 12.79
CA THR A 32 1.72 -13.61 13.47
C THR A 32 2.26 -14.69 12.54
N LEU A 33 2.39 -14.42 11.24
CA LEU A 33 2.89 -15.37 10.25
C LEU A 33 4.31 -15.01 9.80
N THR A 34 4.88 -15.79 8.89
CA THR A 34 6.21 -15.51 8.35
C THR A 34 6.18 -14.37 7.35
N VAL A 35 7.35 -13.79 7.06
CA VAL A 35 7.49 -12.77 6.00
C VAL A 35 7.11 -13.34 4.62
N ALA A 36 7.32 -14.63 4.39
CA ALA A 36 6.93 -15.28 3.14
C ALA A 36 5.41 -15.26 2.94
N ASP A 37 4.62 -15.34 4.02
CA ASP A 37 3.15 -15.30 3.97
C ASP A 37 2.59 -13.91 3.63
N ALA A 38 3.44 -12.88 3.59
CA ALA A 38 3.09 -11.53 3.15
C ALA A 38 3.32 -11.30 1.63
N ARG A 39 3.78 -12.32 0.91
CA ARG A 39 3.82 -12.38 -0.55
C ARG A 39 2.52 -13.04 -1.05
N PHE A 40 1.88 -12.46 -2.05
CA PHE A 40 0.63 -12.97 -2.60
C PHE A 40 0.86 -13.65 -3.96
N PRO A 41 0.16 -14.76 -4.25
CA PRO A 41 0.07 -15.27 -5.61
C PRO A 41 -0.39 -14.15 -6.56
N GLY A 42 0.30 -13.97 -7.69
CA GLY A 42 0.05 -12.90 -8.66
C GLY A 42 0.92 -11.65 -8.49
N ASP A 43 1.69 -11.52 -7.42
CA ASP A 43 2.56 -10.34 -7.18
C ASP A 43 3.65 -10.16 -8.26
N LEU A 44 4.06 -11.23 -8.95
CA LEU A 44 5.10 -11.17 -9.98
C LEU A 44 4.53 -11.10 -11.41
N GLU A 45 3.21 -11.08 -11.57
CA GLU A 45 2.59 -10.98 -12.88
C GLU A 45 2.82 -9.59 -13.46
N ALA A 46 3.19 -9.51 -14.73
CA ALA A 46 3.49 -8.24 -15.41
C ALA A 46 2.27 -7.30 -15.49
N THR A 47 1.06 -7.84 -15.31
CA THR A 47 -0.20 -7.09 -15.29
C THR A 47 -0.56 -6.56 -13.90
N THR A 48 0.18 -6.95 -12.86
CA THR A 48 -0.05 -6.50 -11.49
C THR A 48 0.60 -5.15 -11.25
N ILE A 49 -0.16 -4.23 -10.65
CA ILE A 49 0.31 -2.89 -10.31
C ILE A 49 0.39 -2.79 -8.78
N HIS A 50 1.55 -2.42 -8.27
CA HIS A 50 1.78 -2.17 -6.84
C HIS A 50 1.97 -0.68 -6.59
N LEU A 51 1.21 -0.13 -5.66
CA LEU A 51 1.31 1.26 -5.24
C LEU A 51 1.80 1.34 -3.80
N ALA A 52 2.76 2.23 -3.55
CA ALA A 52 3.21 2.62 -2.23
C ALA A 52 2.83 4.07 -1.95
N ALA A 53 2.30 4.34 -0.76
CA ALA A 53 2.19 5.67 -0.19
C ALA A 53 3.41 5.91 0.70
N ILE A 54 4.24 6.87 0.31
CA ILE A 54 5.53 7.16 0.92
C ILE A 54 5.44 8.48 1.67
N VAL A 55 5.81 8.47 2.94
CA VAL A 55 5.88 9.65 3.81
C VAL A 55 7.25 9.66 4.47
N ARG A 56 8.00 10.76 4.30
CA ARG A 56 9.38 10.88 4.82
C ARG A 56 10.28 9.69 4.45
N GLY A 57 10.15 9.21 3.21
CA GLY A 57 10.93 8.07 2.69
C GLY A 57 10.51 6.68 3.21
N ARG A 58 9.39 6.57 3.92
CA ARG A 58 8.87 5.30 4.45
C ARG A 58 7.55 4.93 3.78
N VAL A 59 7.39 3.66 3.41
CA VAL A 59 6.12 3.11 2.91
C VAL A 59 5.16 2.96 4.10
N LEU A 60 4.14 3.83 4.17
CA LEU A 60 3.13 3.82 5.24
C LEU A 60 1.76 3.37 4.73
N GLY A 61 1.55 3.33 3.43
CA GLY A 61 0.38 2.73 2.81
C GLY A 61 0.78 1.90 1.61
N CYS A 62 0.01 0.87 1.30
CA CYS A 62 0.18 0.13 0.06
C CYS A 62 -1.13 -0.44 -0.45
N ALA A 63 -1.18 -0.68 -1.76
CA ALA A 63 -2.26 -1.36 -2.46
C ALA A 63 -1.71 -2.12 -3.65
N SER A 64 -2.36 -3.21 -4.06
CA SER A 64 -1.96 -3.96 -5.25
C SER A 64 -3.19 -4.36 -6.06
N PHE A 65 -3.10 -4.14 -7.36
CA PHE A 65 -4.18 -4.36 -8.31
C PHE A 65 -3.75 -5.46 -9.27
N MET A 66 -4.42 -6.60 -9.22
CA MET A 66 -4.13 -7.76 -10.06
C MET A 66 -5.21 -7.88 -11.14
N ALA A 67 -4.82 -7.99 -12.41
CA ALA A 67 -5.76 -8.13 -13.51
C ALA A 67 -6.48 -9.49 -13.41
N VAL A 68 -7.79 -9.45 -13.12
CA VAL A 68 -8.63 -10.64 -12.97
C VAL A 68 -9.99 -10.31 -13.59
N PRO A 69 -10.45 -11.06 -14.61
CA PRO A 69 -11.77 -10.82 -15.18
C PRO A 69 -12.87 -10.95 -14.14
N PHE A 70 -13.84 -10.04 -14.21
CA PHE A 70 -15.02 -10.06 -13.35
C PHE A 70 -16.26 -9.95 -14.23
N GLU A 71 -17.19 -10.91 -14.09
CA GLU A 71 -18.44 -10.97 -14.87
C GLU A 71 -18.22 -10.87 -16.40
N GLY A 72 -17.15 -11.51 -16.88
CA GLY A 72 -16.80 -11.53 -18.30
C GLY A 72 -16.19 -10.24 -18.84
N ARG A 73 -15.79 -9.30 -17.96
CA ARG A 73 -15.16 -8.03 -18.32
C ARG A 73 -13.73 -7.97 -17.77
N GLU A 74 -12.87 -7.22 -18.45
CA GLU A 74 -11.56 -6.86 -17.91
C GLU A 74 -11.74 -6.05 -16.63
N ALA A 75 -11.09 -6.50 -15.55
CA ALA A 75 -11.21 -5.91 -14.23
C ALA A 75 -9.92 -6.13 -13.43
N TYR A 76 -9.83 -5.43 -12.31
CA TYR A 76 -8.73 -5.55 -11.36
C TYR A 76 -9.25 -5.92 -9.98
N GLN A 77 -8.61 -6.90 -9.36
CA GLN A 77 -8.83 -7.23 -7.95
C GLN A 77 -7.84 -6.43 -7.09
N LEU A 78 -8.37 -5.67 -6.13
CA LEU A 78 -7.58 -5.08 -5.05
C LEU A 78 -7.16 -6.17 -4.06
N ARG A 79 -5.85 -6.27 -3.80
CA ARG A 79 -5.27 -7.14 -2.77
C ARG A 79 -4.20 -6.41 -1.97
N GLY A 80 -3.93 -6.94 -0.78
CA GLY A 80 -2.79 -6.53 0.03
C GLY A 80 -2.82 -5.08 0.48
N MET A 81 -4.01 -4.45 0.55
CA MET A 81 -4.13 -3.07 1.00
C MET A 81 -3.83 -2.98 2.49
N ALA A 82 -2.86 -2.13 2.85
CA ALA A 82 -2.45 -1.91 4.23
C ALA A 82 -2.15 -0.44 4.47
N THR A 83 -2.38 0.01 5.70
CA THR A 83 -2.03 1.36 6.15
C THR A 83 -1.48 1.28 7.56
N ASP A 84 -0.31 1.86 7.76
CA ASP A 84 0.38 1.98 9.03
C ASP A 84 -0.51 2.81 10.00
N PRO A 85 -0.74 2.33 11.23
CA PRO A 85 -1.50 3.04 12.25
C PRO A 85 -1.05 4.48 12.50
N VAL A 86 0.23 4.79 12.29
CA VAL A 86 0.79 6.13 12.50
C VAL A 86 0.15 7.21 11.60
N ILE A 87 -0.49 6.80 10.50
CA ILE A 87 -1.24 7.68 9.58
C ILE A 87 -2.73 7.34 9.47
N ARG A 88 -3.26 6.40 10.27
CA ARG A 88 -4.69 6.04 10.22
C ARG A 88 -5.55 7.23 10.68
N GLY A 89 -6.55 7.59 9.88
CA GLY A 89 -7.40 8.74 10.12
C GLY A 89 -6.90 10.06 9.51
N ALA A 90 -5.72 10.08 8.88
CA ALA A 90 -5.23 11.22 8.11
C ALA A 90 -5.86 11.28 6.70
N GLY A 91 -7.17 10.99 6.58
CA GLY A 91 -7.93 11.11 5.33
C GLY A 91 -8.09 12.56 4.88
N GLN A 92 -6.98 13.28 4.76
CA GLN A 92 -6.85 14.59 4.15
C GLN A 92 -6.45 14.35 2.69
N TRP A 93 -7.31 13.66 1.95
CA TRP A 93 -7.26 13.67 0.49
C TRP A 93 -7.84 15.02 0.06
N HIS A 94 -6.98 16.04 -0.06
CA HIS A 94 -7.31 17.31 -0.70
C HIS A 94 -6.93 17.27 -2.18
#